data_AF-A0A0L7KF60-F1
#
_entry.id   AF-A0A0L7KF60-F1
#
_cell.length_a   1.000
_cell.length_b   1.000
_cell.length_c   1.000
_cell.angle_alpha   90.00
_cell.angle_beta   90.00
_cell.angle_gamma   90.00
#
_symmetry.space_group_name_H-M   'P 1'
#
loop_
_entity.id
_entity.type
_entity.pdbx_description
1 polymer ?
#
loop_
_entity_poly.entity_id
_entity_poly.type
_entity_poly.pdbx_seq_one_letter_code
_entity_poly.pdbx_strand_id
1 'polypeptide(L)'
;MSTYKKHIEQCKIENMEIIIKTIKRTILSVNNIICNINEQILKCFSMIRNLYNDILKLRNVYINDYCLFCIIEGILNILNDDKMHESKSSIWGISALLSLIITNYKKAYFIYKGLISYKCIYTIPIFINNTSQMNTPNNKIHSYILKENDEFIGCNYSRIVAYVKLHLSVFIILNDTREIWMYLSELLNSAYRRKTYIYFPLIYAALDTTAYYSKLTFKTFFDKLINLIKNHIIPSLEQELINKPPQPDMQKIVDYYVKKLKVEFLSNDMNSSFPEGVVVIPDERILFLGIGK
;
A
#
# COMPACT_ATOMS: atom_id res chain seq x y z
N MET A 1 12.26 -18.57 16.32
CA MET A 1 11.43 -18.65 15.10
C MET A 1 12.31 -18.27 13.91
N SER A 2 12.68 -19.25 13.08
CA SER A 2 13.51 -19.02 11.89
C SER A 2 12.66 -18.29 10.84
N THR A 3 13.05 -17.08 10.44
CA THR A 3 12.45 -16.38 9.30
C THR A 3 12.60 -17.22 8.03
N TYR A 4 11.66 -17.17 7.09
CA TYR A 4 11.72 -17.88 5.79
C TYR A 4 13.10 -17.76 5.12
N LYS A 5 13.73 -16.57 5.17
CA LYS A 5 15.07 -16.31 4.67
C LYS A 5 16.17 -17.18 5.31
N LYS A 6 16.20 -17.27 6.65
CA LYS A 6 17.16 -18.11 7.38
C LYS A 6 16.96 -19.60 7.12
N HIS A 7 15.71 -20.03 6.94
CA HIS A 7 15.44 -21.43 6.65
C HIS A 7 15.85 -21.82 5.22
N ILE A 8 15.74 -20.87 4.28
CA ILE A 8 16.17 -21.04 2.89
C ILE A 8 17.68 -21.03 2.77
N GLU A 9 18.36 -20.11 3.45
CA GLU A 9 19.84 -20.11 3.54
C GLU A 9 20.39 -21.43 4.14
N GLN A 10 19.59 -22.16 4.93
CA GLN A 10 19.93 -23.47 5.49
C GLN A 10 19.54 -24.66 4.61
N CYS A 11 18.67 -24.45 3.62
CA CYS A 11 18.24 -25.50 2.70
C CYS A 11 19.38 -25.77 1.70
N LYS A 12 20.08 -26.89 1.89
CA LYS A 12 21.10 -27.42 0.95
C LYS A 12 20.45 -27.98 -0.32
N ILE A 13 19.72 -27.14 -1.06
CA ILE A 13 19.12 -27.50 -2.34
C ILE A 13 20.15 -27.17 -3.40
N GLU A 14 20.68 -28.20 -4.06
CA GLU A 14 21.44 -28.03 -5.31
C GLU A 14 20.59 -27.18 -6.27
N ASN A 15 21.14 -26.08 -6.75
CA ASN A 15 20.48 -25.07 -7.60
C ASN A 15 19.64 -23.98 -6.90
N MET A 16 19.68 -23.84 -5.57
CA MET A 16 18.98 -22.73 -4.89
C MET A 16 19.40 -21.34 -5.40
N GLU A 17 20.69 -21.14 -5.68
CA GLU A 17 21.17 -19.87 -6.27
C GLU A 17 20.55 -19.59 -7.65
N ILE A 18 20.36 -20.64 -8.46
CA ILE A 18 19.75 -20.53 -9.79
C ILE A 18 18.28 -20.12 -9.62
N ILE A 19 17.56 -20.76 -8.71
CA ILE A 19 16.16 -20.42 -8.39
C ILE A 19 16.05 -18.96 -7.95
N ILE A 20 16.90 -18.51 -7.02
CA ILE A 20 16.92 -17.12 -6.55
C ILE A 20 17.23 -16.15 -7.70
N LYS A 21 18.20 -16.47 -8.56
CA LYS A 21 18.52 -15.66 -9.74
C LYS A 21 17.33 -15.58 -10.70
N THR A 22 16.62 -16.68 -10.94
CA THR A 22 15.42 -16.70 -11.79
C THR A 22 14.31 -15.83 -11.20
N ILE A 23 14.01 -15.96 -9.91
CA ILE A 23 13.02 -15.12 -9.23
C ILE A 23 13.37 -13.63 -9.40
N LYS A 24 14.62 -13.25 -9.10
CA LYS A 24 15.07 -11.86 -9.24
C LYS A 24 14.96 -11.33 -10.67
N ARG A 25 15.31 -12.14 -11.67
CA ARG A 25 15.18 -11.78 -13.09
C ARG A 25 13.74 -11.56 -13.48
N THR A 26 12.83 -12.45 -13.10
CA THR A 26 11.40 -12.31 -13.39
C THR A 26 10.83 -11.04 -12.75
N ILE A 27 11.18 -10.75 -11.50
CA ILE A 27 10.77 -9.51 -10.82
C ILE A 27 11.28 -8.28 -11.57
N LEU A 28 12.55 -8.28 -12.00
CA LEU A 28 13.10 -7.17 -12.78
C LEU A 28 12.35 -6.97 -14.10
N SER A 29 12.04 -8.06 -14.81
CA SER A 29 11.23 -8.01 -16.03
C SER A 29 9.83 -7.47 -15.77
N VAL A 30 9.16 -7.92 -14.71
CA VAL A 30 7.84 -7.40 -14.31
C VAL A 30 7.91 -5.91 -14.02
N ASN A 31 8.88 -5.46 -13.23
CA ASN A 31 9.02 -4.05 -12.86
C ASN A 31 9.29 -3.14 -14.06
N ASN A 32 9.94 -3.67 -15.12
CA ASN A 32 10.20 -2.92 -16.35
C ASN A 32 8.99 -2.87 -17.30
N ILE A 33 8.08 -3.84 -17.21
CA ILE A 33 6.94 -4.01 -18.13
C ILE A 33 5.66 -3.41 -17.54
N ILE A 34 5.48 -3.53 -16.22
CA ILE A 34 4.24 -3.18 -15.55
C ILE A 34 3.87 -1.71 -15.83
N CYS A 35 2.65 -1.52 -16.31
CA CYS A 35 2.10 -0.21 -16.62
C CYS A 35 0.58 -0.25 -16.47
N ASN A 36 -0.07 0.88 -16.72
CA ASN A 36 -1.51 1.04 -16.57
C ASN A 36 -2.32 0.47 -17.75
N ILE A 37 -1.96 -0.72 -18.23
CA ILE A 37 -2.55 -1.38 -19.40
C ILE A 37 -2.87 -2.84 -19.05
N ASN A 38 -4.14 -3.23 -19.21
CA ASN A 38 -4.65 -4.57 -18.89
C ASN A 38 -3.77 -5.70 -19.47
N GLU A 39 -3.42 -5.61 -20.75
CA GLU A 39 -2.61 -6.63 -21.43
C GLU A 39 -1.22 -6.78 -20.79
N GLN A 40 -0.57 -5.67 -20.40
CA GLN A 40 0.74 -5.72 -19.75
C GLN A 40 0.63 -6.26 -18.32
N ILE A 41 -0.44 -5.93 -17.60
CA ILE A 41 -0.71 -6.47 -16.26
C ILE A 41 -0.91 -7.99 -16.34
N LEU A 42 -1.73 -8.47 -17.27
CA LEU A 42 -1.96 -9.90 -17.50
C LEU A 42 -0.68 -10.63 -17.96
N LYS A 43 0.14 -9.98 -18.79
CA LYS A 43 1.45 -10.51 -19.20
C LYS A 43 2.38 -10.65 -17.99
N CYS A 44 2.46 -9.63 -17.12
CA CYS A 44 3.23 -9.69 -15.88
C CYS A 44 2.72 -10.81 -14.96
N PHE A 45 1.40 -10.95 -14.83
CA PHE A 45 0.80 -12.00 -14.03
C PHE A 45 1.10 -13.40 -14.59
N SER A 46 1.05 -13.58 -15.91
CA SER A 46 1.43 -14.84 -16.58
C SER A 46 2.89 -15.22 -16.32
N MET A 47 3.82 -14.25 -16.39
CA MET A 47 5.24 -14.47 -16.04
C MET A 47 5.40 -14.97 -14.60
N ILE A 48 4.70 -14.33 -13.66
CA ILE A 48 4.70 -14.72 -12.24
C ILE A 48 4.09 -16.12 -12.05
N ARG A 49 2.98 -16.41 -12.73
CA ARG A 49 2.30 -17.70 -12.65
C ARG A 49 3.17 -18.84 -13.15
N ASN A 50 3.86 -18.64 -14.27
CA ASN A 50 4.77 -19.64 -14.83
C ASN A 50 5.95 -19.89 -13.87
N LEU A 51 6.56 -18.83 -13.35
CA LEU A 51 7.62 -18.94 -12.34
C LEU A 51 7.15 -19.72 -11.10
N TYR A 52 5.98 -19.37 -10.55
CA TYR A 52 5.44 -20.01 -9.37
C TYR A 52 5.13 -21.50 -9.62
N ASN A 53 4.53 -21.82 -10.77
CA ASN A 53 4.25 -23.20 -11.17
C ASN A 53 5.51 -24.04 -11.32
N ASP A 54 6.60 -23.47 -11.85
CA ASP A 54 7.89 -24.17 -11.93
C ASP A 54 8.48 -24.42 -10.55
N ILE A 55 8.32 -23.47 -9.62
CA ILE A 55 8.77 -23.63 -8.24
C ILE A 55 7.92 -24.64 -7.46
N LEU A 56 6.60 -24.69 -7.70
CA LEU A 56 5.72 -25.70 -7.10
C LEU A 56 6.16 -27.14 -7.41
N LYS A 57 6.74 -27.40 -8.60
CA LYS A 57 7.25 -28.73 -8.99
C LYS A 57 8.38 -29.22 -8.09
N LEU A 58 9.07 -28.31 -7.38
CA LEU A 58 10.11 -28.65 -6.40
C LEU A 58 9.55 -29.26 -5.11
N ARG A 59 8.22 -29.22 -4.91
CA ARG A 59 7.50 -29.80 -3.75
C ARG A 59 8.04 -29.32 -2.39
N ASN A 60 8.60 -28.11 -2.33
CA ASN A 60 9.09 -27.50 -1.09
C ASN A 60 8.28 -26.26 -0.74
N VAL A 61 7.45 -26.37 0.29
CA VAL A 61 6.53 -25.30 0.73
C VAL A 61 7.28 -24.01 1.10
N TYR A 62 8.46 -24.11 1.70
CA TYR A 62 9.23 -22.93 2.11
C TYR A 62 9.76 -22.14 0.90
N ILE A 63 10.19 -22.82 -0.16
CA ILE A 63 10.63 -22.16 -1.41
C ILE A 63 9.42 -21.51 -2.09
N ASN A 64 8.27 -22.18 -2.10
CA ASN A 64 7.04 -21.64 -2.67
C ASN A 64 6.63 -20.33 -1.94
N ASP A 65 6.65 -20.35 -0.61
CA ASP A 65 6.32 -19.19 0.22
C ASP A 65 7.32 -18.05 0.01
N TYR A 66 8.61 -18.37 -0.11
CA TYR A 66 9.65 -17.38 -0.37
C TYR A 66 9.61 -16.79 -1.77
N CYS A 67 9.27 -17.59 -2.78
CA CYS A 67 9.03 -17.08 -4.12
C CYS A 67 7.94 -16.00 -4.07
N LEU A 68 6.81 -16.32 -3.43
CA LEU A 68 5.69 -15.40 -3.30
C LEU A 68 6.05 -14.15 -2.48
N PHE A 69 6.82 -14.33 -1.41
CA PHE A 69 7.41 -13.23 -0.63
C PHE A 69 8.27 -12.31 -1.50
N CYS A 70 9.21 -12.87 -2.25
CA CYS A 70 10.11 -12.08 -3.11
C CYS A 70 9.36 -11.37 -4.23
N ILE A 71 8.34 -12.00 -4.83
CA ILE A 71 7.51 -11.37 -5.85
C ILE A 71 6.81 -10.14 -5.28
N ILE A 72 6.10 -10.29 -4.16
CA ILE A 72 5.35 -9.19 -3.54
C ILE A 72 6.31 -8.09 -3.07
N GLU A 73 7.42 -8.45 -2.42
CA GLU A 73 8.45 -7.50 -2.00
C GLU A 73 9.05 -6.73 -3.20
N GLY A 74 9.33 -7.45 -4.29
CA GLY A 74 9.90 -6.91 -5.52
C GLY A 74 8.99 -5.90 -6.22
N ILE A 75 7.68 -6.17 -6.23
CA ILE A 75 6.66 -5.26 -6.77
C ILE A 75 6.51 -4.04 -5.85
N LEU A 76 6.44 -4.22 -4.53
CA LEU A 76 6.32 -3.10 -3.58
C LEU A 76 7.54 -2.17 -3.64
N ASN A 77 8.73 -2.70 -3.91
CA ASN A 77 9.95 -1.90 -4.05
C ASN A 77 9.94 -0.91 -5.23
N ILE A 78 8.96 -0.97 -6.13
CA ILE A 78 8.74 0.07 -7.15
C ILE A 78 8.39 1.42 -6.50
N LEU A 79 7.72 1.41 -5.34
CA LEU A 79 7.26 2.62 -4.64
C LEU A 79 8.33 3.30 -3.77
N ASN A 80 9.57 2.83 -3.77
CA ASN A 80 10.65 3.57 -3.12
C ASN A 80 11.04 4.77 -4.01
N ASP A 81 11.25 5.95 -3.42
CA ASP A 81 11.31 7.24 -4.15
C ASP A 81 12.23 7.21 -5.38
N ASP A 82 13.44 6.64 -5.27
CA ASP A 82 14.39 6.53 -6.39
C ASP A 82 13.81 5.82 -7.63
N LYS A 83 12.94 4.82 -7.41
CA LYS A 83 12.36 3.98 -8.47
C LYS A 83 11.01 4.47 -8.95
N MET A 84 10.28 5.23 -8.13
CA MET A 84 8.97 5.75 -8.51
C MET A 84 9.09 6.81 -9.60
N HIS A 85 10.14 7.65 -9.56
CA HIS A 85 10.43 8.64 -10.59
C HIS A 85 10.88 8.03 -11.93
N GLU A 86 11.46 6.84 -11.90
CA GLU A 86 11.91 6.11 -13.10
C GLU A 86 10.83 5.18 -13.67
N SER A 87 9.78 4.88 -12.90
CA SER A 87 8.79 3.88 -13.26
C SER A 87 7.70 4.43 -14.18
N LYS A 88 7.35 3.68 -15.22
CA LYS A 88 6.16 3.91 -16.05
C LYS A 88 4.87 3.38 -15.39
N SER A 89 4.97 2.77 -14.22
CA SER A 89 3.85 2.10 -13.57
C SER A 89 3.02 3.06 -12.72
N SER A 90 1.71 3.01 -12.91
CA SER A 90 0.77 3.73 -12.04
C SER A 90 0.50 2.89 -10.78
N ILE A 91 0.08 3.56 -9.71
CA ILE A 91 -0.43 2.90 -8.49
C ILE A 91 -1.54 1.90 -8.84
N TRP A 92 -2.41 2.24 -9.79
CA TRP A 92 -3.49 1.37 -10.25
C TRP A 92 -2.98 0.11 -10.96
N GLY A 93 -2.00 0.20 -11.85
CA GLY A 93 -1.40 -0.97 -12.50
C GLY A 93 -0.70 -1.90 -11.51
N ILE A 94 0.00 -1.34 -10.52
CA ILE A 94 0.61 -2.11 -9.43
C ILE A 94 -0.47 -2.78 -8.58
N SER A 95 -1.50 -2.04 -8.19
CA SER A 95 -2.60 -2.58 -7.36
C SER A 95 -3.37 -3.68 -8.06
N ALA A 96 -3.57 -3.55 -9.37
CA ALA A 96 -4.19 -4.54 -10.23
C ALA A 96 -3.38 -5.84 -10.23
N LEU A 97 -2.07 -5.76 -10.51
CA LEU A 97 -1.20 -6.94 -10.47
C LEU A 97 -1.16 -7.59 -9.08
N LEU A 98 -1.05 -6.80 -8.02
CA LEU A 98 -1.07 -7.33 -6.64
C LEU A 98 -2.39 -8.00 -6.30
N SER A 99 -3.51 -7.45 -6.79
CA SER A 99 -4.84 -8.05 -6.59
C SER A 99 -4.93 -9.41 -7.27
N LEU A 100 -4.46 -9.55 -8.52
CA LEU A 100 -4.36 -10.84 -9.23
C LEU A 100 -3.54 -11.87 -8.44
N ILE A 101 -2.42 -11.45 -7.85
CA ILE A 101 -1.58 -12.33 -7.03
C ILE A 101 -2.33 -12.73 -5.75
N ILE A 102 -2.99 -11.79 -5.08
CA ILE A 102 -3.74 -12.04 -3.84
C ILE A 102 -4.92 -12.99 -4.08
N THR A 103 -5.66 -12.84 -5.17
CA THR A 103 -6.81 -13.69 -5.52
C THR A 103 -6.40 -15.11 -5.90
N ASN A 104 -5.23 -15.27 -6.53
CA ASN A 104 -4.79 -16.57 -7.04
C ASN A 104 -3.92 -17.38 -6.07
N TYR A 105 -3.28 -16.75 -5.07
CA TYR A 105 -2.40 -17.45 -4.12
C TYR A 105 -2.83 -17.23 -2.66
N LYS A 106 -3.36 -18.26 -2.00
CA LYS A 106 -3.95 -18.17 -0.64
C LYS A 106 -3.08 -17.48 0.42
N LYS A 107 -1.75 -17.66 0.37
CA LYS A 107 -0.81 -17.04 1.32
C LYS A 107 -0.40 -15.61 0.95
N ALA A 108 -0.66 -15.17 -0.28
CA ALA A 108 -0.26 -13.85 -0.76
C ALA A 108 -0.89 -12.73 0.07
N TYR A 109 -2.15 -12.86 0.48
CA TYR A 109 -2.82 -11.87 1.31
C TYR A 109 -2.04 -11.58 2.61
N PHE A 110 -1.66 -12.63 3.35
CA PHE A 110 -0.94 -12.49 4.62
C PHE A 110 0.48 -11.96 4.42
N ILE A 111 1.17 -12.46 3.38
CA ILE A 111 2.50 -11.97 3.01
C ILE A 111 2.44 -10.49 2.63
N TYR A 112 1.44 -10.09 1.84
CA TYR A 112 1.20 -8.71 1.45
C TYR A 112 0.92 -7.81 2.65
N LYS A 113 -0.05 -8.16 3.52
CA LYS A 113 -0.35 -7.36 4.74
C LYS A 113 0.89 -7.23 5.63
N GLY A 114 1.68 -8.30 5.78
CA GLY A 114 2.94 -8.25 6.53
C GLY A 114 3.98 -7.32 5.90
N LEU A 115 4.24 -7.47 4.60
CA LEU A 115 5.24 -6.67 3.88
C LEU A 115 4.85 -5.19 3.76
N ILE A 116 3.60 -4.90 3.44
CA ILE A 116 3.15 -3.51 3.24
C ILE A 116 3.17 -2.72 4.57
N SER A 117 2.77 -3.37 5.67
CA SER A 117 2.85 -2.76 7.01
C SER A 117 4.29 -2.57 7.50
N TYR A 118 5.18 -3.50 7.16
CA TYR A 118 6.60 -3.37 7.47
C TYR A 118 7.23 -2.21 6.71
N LYS A 119 6.94 -2.08 5.40
CA LYS A 119 7.48 -1.01 4.56
C LYS A 119 6.87 0.35 4.93
N CYS A 120 5.59 0.39 5.24
CA CYS A 120 4.89 1.60 5.64
C CYS A 120 3.90 1.35 6.77
N ILE A 121 4.27 1.76 7.99
CA ILE A 121 3.43 1.57 9.18
C ILE A 121 2.07 2.27 9.07
N TYR A 122 1.99 3.36 8.31
CA TYR A 122 0.77 4.14 8.08
C TYR A 122 -0.28 3.41 7.23
N THR A 123 0.06 2.26 6.66
CA THR A 123 -0.92 1.36 6.01
C THR A 123 -1.74 0.57 7.02
N ILE A 124 -1.30 0.50 8.28
CA ILE A 124 -2.10 0.07 9.42
C ILE A 124 -2.59 1.34 10.15
N PRO A 125 -3.90 1.60 10.22
CA PRO A 125 -4.43 2.81 10.85
C PRO A 125 -4.48 2.72 12.39
N ILE A 126 -3.76 1.78 13.00
CA ILE A 126 -3.66 1.57 14.45
C ILE A 126 -2.42 2.30 14.93
N PHE A 127 -2.58 3.57 15.31
CA PHE A 127 -1.45 4.37 15.75
C PHE A 127 -1.21 4.17 17.23
N ILE A 128 -0.13 3.45 17.54
CA ILE A 128 0.29 3.22 18.92
C ILE A 128 0.83 4.52 19.49
N ASN A 129 0.32 4.93 20.65
CA ASN A 129 0.90 6.04 21.39
C ASN A 129 2.36 5.70 21.69
N ASN A 130 3.29 6.60 21.36
CA ASN A 130 4.70 6.49 21.76
C ASN A 130 4.75 6.48 23.29
N THR A 131 4.67 5.29 23.88
CA THR A 131 4.92 5.09 25.29
C THR A 131 6.43 5.00 25.48
N SER A 132 6.93 5.57 26.57
CA SER A 132 8.36 5.54 26.95
C SER A 132 8.95 4.11 26.98
N GLN A 133 8.10 3.08 27.04
CA GLN A 133 8.46 1.67 27.03
C GLN A 133 8.85 1.11 25.64
N MET A 134 8.48 1.79 24.55
CA MET A 134 8.78 1.35 23.18
C MET A 134 10.24 1.60 22.75
N ASN A 135 10.94 2.51 23.42
CA ASN A 135 12.36 2.84 23.17
C ASN A 135 13.32 1.91 23.93
N THR A 136 12.91 0.69 24.25
CA THR A 136 13.82 -0.29 24.85
C THR A 136 14.73 -0.92 23.78
N PRO A 137 16.02 -1.14 24.07
CA PRO A 137 16.99 -1.69 23.11
C PRO A 137 16.64 -3.12 22.61
N ASN A 138 15.66 -3.78 23.23
CA ASN A 138 15.15 -5.09 22.82
C ASN A 138 14.15 -5.01 21.65
N ASN A 139 13.67 -3.83 21.25
CA ASN A 139 12.67 -3.67 20.19
C ASN A 139 13.27 -3.18 18.86
N LYS A 140 14.38 -3.80 18.43
CA LYS A 140 15.18 -3.40 17.24
C LYS A 140 14.37 -3.35 15.93
N ILE A 141 13.35 -4.19 15.79
CA ILE A 141 12.49 -4.21 14.59
C ILE A 141 11.57 -2.97 14.57
N HIS A 142 11.00 -2.61 15.72
CA HIS A 142 10.15 -1.44 15.85
C HIS A 142 10.95 -0.15 15.59
N SER A 143 12.18 -0.06 16.11
CA SER A 143 13.03 1.11 15.87
C SER A 143 13.50 1.22 14.41
N TYR A 144 13.68 0.09 13.71
CA TYR A 144 13.99 0.11 12.27
C TYR A 144 12.79 0.58 11.43
N ILE A 145 11.60 0.05 11.68
CA ILE A 145 10.36 0.44 10.97
C ILE A 145 10.08 1.93 11.17
N LEU A 146 10.24 2.44 12.40
CA LEU A 146 10.06 3.87 12.69
C LEU A 146 11.07 4.75 11.96
N LYS A 147 12.34 4.33 11.83
CA LYS A 147 13.36 5.08 11.08
C LYS A 147 13.04 5.17 9.60
N GLU A 148 12.58 4.08 8.98
CA GLU A 148 12.17 4.08 7.56
C GLU A 148 10.84 4.82 7.29
N ASN A 149 10.08 5.12 8.34
CA ASN A 149 8.77 5.78 8.29
C ASN A 149 8.74 7.05 9.13
N ASP A 150 9.91 7.67 9.29
CA ASP A 150 10.05 8.85 10.13
C ASP A 150 9.25 10.01 9.52
N GLU A 151 8.24 10.47 10.26
CA GLU A 151 7.35 11.59 9.91
C GLU A 151 8.02 12.96 10.04
N PHE A 152 9.26 13.00 10.56
CA PHE A 152 10.11 14.18 10.63
C PHE A 152 11.05 14.30 9.43
N ILE A 153 10.94 13.41 8.42
CA ILE A 153 11.73 13.48 7.18
C ILE A 153 10.78 13.80 6.01
N GLY A 154 10.99 14.94 5.35
CA GLY A 154 10.04 15.50 4.39
C GLY A 154 9.92 14.66 3.12
N CYS A 155 11.04 14.11 2.64
CA CYS A 155 11.02 13.20 1.48
C CYS A 155 10.23 11.91 1.75
N ASN A 156 10.03 11.50 3.01
CA ASN A 156 9.22 10.32 3.31
C ASN A 156 7.72 10.52 3.05
N TYR A 157 7.24 11.76 2.91
CA TYR A 157 5.81 12.05 2.75
C TYR A 157 5.27 11.51 1.41
N SER A 158 6.01 11.69 0.32
CA SER A 158 5.64 11.14 -1.00
C SER A 158 5.55 9.63 -0.95
N ARG A 159 6.56 9.00 -0.35
CA ARG A 159 6.63 7.55 -0.16
C ARG A 159 5.44 7.03 0.66
N ILE A 160 5.18 7.62 1.82
CA ILE A 160 4.07 7.22 2.70
C ILE A 160 2.73 7.34 1.95
N VAL A 161 2.51 8.47 1.27
CA VAL A 161 1.31 8.66 0.45
C VAL A 161 1.17 7.58 -0.61
N ALA A 162 2.24 7.27 -1.35
CA ALA A 162 2.22 6.24 -2.38
C ALA A 162 1.86 4.85 -1.82
N TYR A 163 2.41 4.46 -0.67
CA TYR A 163 2.08 3.19 -0.02
C TYR A 163 0.63 3.14 0.47
N VAL A 164 0.10 4.22 1.05
CA VAL A 164 -1.30 4.29 1.49
C VAL A 164 -2.26 4.23 0.31
N LYS A 165 -1.99 4.99 -0.76
CA LYS A 165 -2.77 4.94 -2.00
C LYS A 165 -2.77 3.53 -2.57
N LEU A 166 -1.60 2.89 -2.71
CA LEU A 166 -1.52 1.52 -3.18
C LEU A 166 -2.33 0.56 -2.31
N HIS A 167 -2.23 0.68 -0.98
CA HIS A 167 -2.94 -0.20 -0.06
C HIS A 167 -4.45 -0.16 -0.26
N LEU A 168 -5.00 1.06 -0.35
CA LEU A 168 -6.42 1.28 -0.55
C LEU A 168 -6.86 0.91 -1.96
N SER A 169 -6.06 1.20 -2.99
CA SER A 169 -6.34 0.78 -4.37
C SER A 169 -6.46 -0.75 -4.50
N VAL A 170 -5.61 -1.51 -3.81
CA VAL A 170 -5.72 -2.99 -3.77
C VAL A 170 -7.07 -3.42 -3.21
N PHE A 171 -7.53 -2.83 -2.11
CA PHE A 171 -8.84 -3.18 -1.54
C PHE A 171 -10.02 -2.75 -2.40
N ILE A 172 -9.89 -1.63 -3.13
CA ILE A 172 -10.91 -1.23 -4.11
C ILE A 172 -11.03 -2.28 -5.21
N ILE A 173 -9.91 -2.73 -5.78
CA ILE A 173 -9.90 -3.75 -6.85
C ILE A 173 -10.41 -5.10 -6.32
N LEU A 174 -10.03 -5.47 -5.10
CA LEU A 174 -10.56 -6.67 -4.42
C LEU A 174 -12.01 -6.51 -3.96
N ASN A 175 -12.60 -5.31 -4.09
CA ASN A 175 -13.93 -4.95 -3.61
C ASN A 175 -14.13 -5.22 -2.10
N ASP A 176 -13.07 -5.08 -1.29
CA ASP A 176 -13.14 -5.23 0.17
C ASP A 176 -13.54 -3.92 0.84
N THR A 177 -14.84 -3.64 0.77
CA THR A 177 -15.47 -2.44 1.39
C THR A 177 -15.18 -2.32 2.89
N ARG A 178 -15.00 -3.45 3.59
CA ARG A 178 -14.80 -3.46 5.05
C ARG A 178 -13.44 -2.90 5.40
N GLU A 179 -12.38 -3.34 4.71
CA GLU A 179 -11.02 -2.83 4.92
C GLU A 179 -10.93 -1.33 4.61
N ILE A 180 -11.62 -0.86 3.56
CA ILE A 180 -11.66 0.57 3.20
C ILE A 180 -12.34 1.39 4.30
N TRP A 181 -13.54 0.98 4.73
CA TRP A 181 -14.28 1.72 5.75
C TRP A 181 -13.58 1.68 7.11
N MET A 182 -13.00 0.54 7.48
CA MET A 182 -12.20 0.38 8.69
C MET A 182 -10.98 1.30 8.65
N TYR A 183 -10.26 1.35 7.52
CA TYR A 183 -9.10 2.23 7.37
C TYR A 183 -9.47 3.70 7.56
N LEU A 184 -10.51 4.17 6.86
CA LEU A 184 -10.99 5.55 6.99
C LEU A 184 -11.40 5.88 8.43
N SER A 185 -12.15 4.99 9.07
CA SER A 185 -12.64 5.21 10.44
C SER A 185 -11.49 5.31 11.44
N GLU A 186 -10.56 4.37 11.42
CA GLU A 186 -9.41 4.32 12.34
C GLU A 186 -8.42 5.47 12.09
N LEU A 187 -8.19 5.84 10.81
CA LEU A 187 -7.36 6.98 10.46
C LEU A 187 -7.92 8.27 11.06
N LEU A 188 -9.21 8.54 10.90
CA LEU A 188 -9.85 9.78 11.36
C LEU A 188 -9.98 9.83 12.88
N ASN A 189 -10.31 8.71 13.52
CA ASN A 189 -10.31 8.60 14.97
C ASN A 189 -8.91 8.88 15.55
N SER A 190 -7.87 8.36 14.90
CA SER A 190 -6.49 8.60 15.30
C SER A 190 -6.05 10.03 15.06
N ALA A 191 -6.43 10.62 13.92
CA ALA A 191 -6.19 12.02 13.62
C ALA A 191 -6.78 12.95 14.68
N TYR A 192 -8.03 12.70 15.09
CA TYR A 192 -8.69 13.46 16.14
C TYR A 192 -7.98 13.38 17.49
N ARG A 193 -7.44 12.19 17.83
CA ARG A 193 -6.77 11.94 19.12
C ARG A 193 -5.34 12.50 19.17
N ARG A 194 -4.52 12.21 18.15
CA ARG A 194 -3.08 12.50 18.14
C ARG A 194 -2.75 13.88 17.58
N LYS A 195 -3.56 14.38 16.65
CA LYS A 195 -3.47 15.70 16.05
C LYS A 195 -2.11 16.08 15.45
N THR A 196 -1.36 15.12 14.92
CA THR A 196 -0.07 15.40 14.27
C THR A 196 -0.23 15.79 12.80
N TYR A 197 0.72 16.54 12.24
CA TYR A 197 0.62 17.07 10.88
C TYR A 197 0.74 16.00 9.78
N ILE A 198 1.22 14.79 10.10
CA ILE A 198 1.19 13.64 9.18
C ILE A 198 -0.24 13.25 8.77
N TYR A 199 -1.27 13.63 9.53
CA TYR A 199 -2.65 13.25 9.17
C TYR A 199 -3.18 13.98 7.94
N PHE A 200 -2.64 15.15 7.58
CA PHE A 200 -3.03 15.83 6.33
C PHE A 200 -2.70 15.01 5.08
N PRO A 201 -1.45 14.58 4.83
CA PRO A 201 -1.14 13.73 3.68
C PRO A 201 -1.86 12.37 3.73
N LEU A 202 -2.06 11.79 4.91
CA LEU A 202 -2.74 10.49 5.03
C LEU A 202 -4.22 10.59 4.67
N ILE A 203 -4.94 11.59 5.19
CA ILE A 203 -6.34 11.83 4.86
C ILE A 203 -6.45 12.15 3.36
N TYR A 204 -5.53 12.94 2.81
CA TYR A 204 -5.48 13.22 1.38
C TYR A 204 -5.32 11.93 0.57
N ALA A 205 -4.31 11.11 0.88
CA ALA A 205 -4.07 9.85 0.18
C ALA A 205 -5.30 8.93 0.22
N ALA A 206 -5.96 8.85 1.37
CA ALA A 206 -7.14 8.04 1.55
C ALA A 206 -8.34 8.54 0.72
N LEU A 207 -8.65 9.84 0.77
CA LEU A 207 -9.75 10.42 0.01
C LEU A 207 -9.49 10.40 -1.50
N ASP A 208 -8.29 10.76 -1.93
CA ASP A 208 -7.88 10.74 -3.34
C ASP A 208 -8.05 9.35 -3.98
N THR A 209 -7.80 8.30 -3.20
CA THR A 209 -7.94 6.92 -3.69
C THR A 209 -9.38 6.42 -3.58
N THR A 210 -10.07 6.74 -2.48
CA THR A 210 -11.30 6.02 -2.10
C THR A 210 -12.58 6.84 -2.24
N ALA A 211 -12.53 8.16 -2.46
CA ALA A 211 -13.71 9.02 -2.36
C ALA A 211 -14.81 8.63 -3.33
N TYR A 212 -14.48 8.45 -4.62
CA TYR A 212 -15.45 8.00 -5.63
C TYR A 212 -16.09 6.66 -5.25
N TYR A 213 -15.26 5.67 -4.94
CA TYR A 213 -15.71 4.33 -4.58
C TYR A 213 -16.58 4.34 -3.31
N SER A 214 -16.17 5.11 -2.30
CA SER A 214 -16.87 5.23 -1.02
C SER A 214 -18.19 5.98 -1.14
N LYS A 215 -18.27 7.00 -2.01
CA LYS A 215 -19.50 7.71 -2.32
C LYS A 215 -20.54 6.79 -2.95
N LEU A 216 -20.13 5.95 -3.90
CA LEU A 216 -21.03 4.97 -4.53
C LEU A 216 -21.47 3.88 -3.53
N THR A 217 -20.53 3.38 -2.73
CA THR A 217 -20.73 2.23 -1.85
C THR A 217 -21.52 2.60 -0.59
N PHE A 218 -21.10 3.65 0.13
CA PHE A 218 -21.63 4.02 1.45
C PHE A 218 -22.60 5.21 1.41
N LYS A 219 -22.71 5.90 0.26
CA LYS A 219 -23.71 6.96 0.00
C LYS A 219 -23.76 8.00 1.12
N THR A 220 -24.90 8.10 1.82
CA THR A 220 -25.14 9.09 2.87
C THR A 220 -24.21 8.95 4.07
N PHE A 221 -23.67 7.76 4.35
CA PHE A 221 -22.68 7.57 5.41
C PHE A 221 -21.34 8.20 5.04
N PHE A 222 -20.95 8.12 3.76
CA PHE A 222 -19.76 8.82 3.29
C PHE A 222 -19.94 10.34 3.32
N ASP A 223 -21.12 10.86 2.98
CA ASP A 223 -21.41 12.29 3.09
C ASP A 223 -21.30 12.81 4.53
N LYS A 224 -21.79 12.03 5.50
CA LYS A 224 -21.62 12.33 6.92
C LYS A 224 -20.14 12.31 7.32
N LEU A 225 -19.36 11.34 6.82
CA LEU A 225 -17.92 11.26 7.06
C LEU A 225 -17.19 12.51 6.56
N ILE A 226 -17.49 12.93 5.33
CA ILE A 226 -16.91 14.15 4.74
C ILE A 226 -17.26 15.38 5.57
N ASN A 227 -18.53 15.51 5.98
CA ASN A 227 -18.95 16.61 6.84
C ASN A 227 -18.21 16.60 8.19
N LEU A 228 -17.96 15.42 8.76
CA LEU A 228 -17.14 15.28 9.97
C LEU A 228 -15.69 15.74 9.73
N ILE A 229 -15.09 15.34 8.60
CA ILE A 229 -13.73 15.74 8.24
C ILE A 229 -13.66 17.27 8.10
N LYS A 230 -14.59 17.86 7.35
CA LYS A 230 -14.65 19.29 7.03
C LYS A 230 -14.87 20.15 8.27
N ASN A 231 -15.84 19.77 9.12
CA ASN A 231 -16.31 20.65 10.19
C ASN A 231 -15.62 20.40 11.53
N HIS A 232 -14.98 19.24 11.72
CA HIS A 232 -14.41 18.87 13.02
C HIS A 232 -12.93 18.44 12.93
N ILE A 233 -12.59 17.48 12.07
CA ILE A 233 -11.24 16.90 12.05
C ILE A 233 -10.21 17.92 11.56
N ILE A 234 -10.40 18.45 10.35
CA ILE A 234 -9.45 19.37 9.73
C ILE A 234 -9.27 20.65 10.55
N PRO A 235 -10.34 21.34 11.01
CA PRO A 235 -10.17 22.50 11.89
C PRO A 235 -9.40 22.18 13.17
N SER A 236 -9.63 21.01 13.79
CA SER A 236 -8.88 20.61 14.99
C SER A 236 -7.40 20.33 14.70
N LEU A 237 -7.05 19.83 13.51
CA LEU A 237 -5.66 19.63 13.12
C LEU A 237 -4.97 20.97 12.84
N GLU A 238 -5.67 21.90 12.18
CA GLU A 238 -5.14 23.25 11.88
C GLU A 238 -4.90 24.07 13.15
N GLN A 239 -5.75 23.95 14.16
CA GLN A 239 -5.49 24.57 15.46
C GLN A 239 -4.23 24.01 16.11
N GLU A 240 -3.98 22.71 16.01
CA GLU A 240 -2.75 22.11 16.55
C GLU A 240 -1.51 22.57 15.76
N LEU A 241 -1.61 22.76 14.45
CA LEU A 241 -0.52 23.36 13.64
C LEU A 241 -0.14 24.76 14.12
N ILE A 242 -1.12 25.57 14.53
CA ILE A 242 -0.84 26.92 15.07
C ILE A 242 -0.09 26.81 16.41
N ASN A 243 -0.50 25.87 17.26
CA ASN A 243 0.12 25.66 18.58
C ASN A 243 1.51 25.00 18.48
N LYS A 244 1.69 24.12 17.50
CA LYS A 244 2.91 23.34 17.25
C LYS A 244 3.20 23.36 15.75
N PRO A 245 3.81 24.45 15.25
CA PRO A 245 4.11 24.57 13.84
C PRO A 245 5.10 23.46 13.41
N PRO A 246 4.93 22.91 12.20
CA PRO A 246 5.87 21.95 11.68
C PRO A 246 7.23 22.61 11.45
N GLN A 247 8.29 21.81 11.41
CA GLN A 247 9.63 22.31 11.11
C GLN A 247 9.64 22.99 9.72
N PRO A 248 10.51 24.00 9.48
CA PRO A 248 10.52 24.78 8.24
C PRO A 248 10.58 23.91 6.97
N ASP A 249 11.32 22.81 7.02
CA ASP A 249 11.48 21.87 5.91
C ASP A 249 10.19 21.09 5.58
N MET A 250 9.29 20.93 6.57
CA MET A 250 8.01 20.22 6.44
C MET A 250 6.85 21.16 6.12
N GLN A 251 6.95 22.45 6.48
CA GLN A 251 5.85 23.41 6.35
C GLN A 251 5.27 23.45 4.94
N LYS A 252 6.13 23.54 3.91
CA LYS A 252 5.68 23.56 2.50
C LYS A 252 4.90 22.31 2.11
N ILE A 253 5.31 21.14 2.62
CA ILE A 253 4.67 19.86 2.32
C ILE A 253 3.30 19.79 3.01
N VAL A 254 3.23 20.18 4.28
CA VAL A 254 1.97 20.21 5.03
C VAL A 254 0.99 21.20 4.39
N ASP A 255 1.42 22.41 4.07
CA ASP A 255 0.60 23.43 3.41
C ASP A 255 0.06 22.95 2.06
N TYR A 256 0.89 22.21 1.30
CA TYR A 256 0.47 21.59 0.05
C TYR A 256 -0.71 20.64 0.26
N TYR A 257 -0.62 19.72 1.22
CA TYR A 257 -1.70 18.74 1.48
C TYR A 257 -2.94 19.37 2.10
N VAL A 258 -2.79 20.37 2.98
CA VAL A 258 -3.91 21.16 3.51
C VAL A 258 -4.68 21.82 2.36
N LYS A 259 -3.96 22.50 1.45
CA LYS A 259 -4.57 23.16 0.29
C LYS A 259 -5.28 22.15 -0.62
N LYS A 260 -4.62 21.03 -0.93
CA LYS A 260 -5.19 19.94 -1.74
C LYS A 260 -6.50 19.42 -1.16
N LEU A 261 -6.51 19.07 0.12
CA LEU A 261 -7.72 18.61 0.83
C LEU A 261 -8.86 19.61 0.73
N LYS A 262 -8.58 20.89 1.01
CA LYS A 262 -9.59 21.96 0.98
C LYS A 262 -10.21 22.15 -0.41
N VAL A 263 -9.37 22.16 -1.45
CA VAL A 263 -9.82 22.40 -2.83
C VAL A 263 -10.56 21.20 -3.39
N GLU A 264 -10.04 19.99 -3.20
CA GLU A 264 -10.53 18.80 -3.91
C GLU A 264 -11.66 18.08 -3.17
N PHE A 265 -11.65 18.05 -1.83
CA PHE A 265 -12.58 17.21 -1.04
C PHE A 265 -13.47 17.96 -0.05
N LEU A 266 -13.10 19.16 0.37
CA LEU A 266 -13.82 19.88 1.44
C LEU A 266 -14.51 21.15 0.96
N SER A 267 -14.39 21.48 -0.33
CA SER A 267 -15.18 22.51 -0.99
C SER A 267 -16.67 22.13 -1.01
N ASN A 268 -17.55 23.11 -1.21
CA ASN A 268 -19.00 22.85 -1.29
C ASN A 268 -19.36 22.05 -2.56
N ASP A 269 -18.55 22.19 -3.62
CA ASP A 269 -18.68 21.49 -4.88
C ASP A 269 -17.65 20.35 -4.95
N MET A 270 -17.89 19.29 -4.17
CA MET A 270 -16.94 18.19 -4.11
C MET A 270 -16.89 17.45 -5.46
N ASN A 271 -15.74 17.50 -6.12
CA ASN A 271 -15.47 16.71 -7.32
C ASN A 271 -15.20 15.26 -6.91
N SER A 272 -16.25 14.45 -6.88
CA SER A 272 -16.12 12.98 -6.83
C SER A 272 -15.97 12.42 -8.24
N SER A 273 -14.93 12.87 -8.95
CA SER A 273 -14.60 12.30 -10.26
C SER A 273 -14.05 10.89 -10.10
N PHE A 274 -14.32 10.03 -11.08
CA PHE A 274 -13.66 8.73 -11.19
C PHE A 274 -12.13 8.94 -11.19
N PRO A 275 -11.35 8.22 -10.36
CA PRO A 275 -9.92 8.46 -10.31
C PRO A 275 -9.27 8.19 -11.67
N GLU A 276 -8.37 9.07 -12.11
CA GLU A 276 -7.69 8.90 -13.39
C GLU A 276 -6.83 7.62 -13.38
N GLY A 277 -6.91 6.87 -14.47
CA GLY A 277 -6.10 5.67 -14.67
C GLY A 277 -6.50 4.46 -13.83
N VAL A 278 -7.69 4.41 -13.22
CA VAL A 278 -8.19 3.16 -12.63
C VAL A 278 -8.27 2.09 -13.71
N VAL A 279 -7.63 0.96 -13.45
CA VAL A 279 -7.68 -0.20 -14.35
C VAL A 279 -8.77 -1.13 -13.87
N VAL A 280 -9.84 -1.23 -14.66
CA VAL A 280 -10.83 -2.29 -14.49
C VAL A 280 -10.27 -3.54 -15.17
N ILE A 281 -9.79 -4.49 -14.36
CA ILE A 281 -9.54 -5.84 -14.86
C ILE A 281 -10.91 -6.50 -14.99
N PRO A 282 -11.36 -6.86 -16.20
CA PRO A 282 -12.62 -7.59 -16.36
C PRO A 282 -12.58 -8.88 -15.53
N ASP A 283 -13.66 -9.12 -14.79
CA ASP A 283 -13.84 -10.14 -13.75
C ASP A 283 -13.06 -11.45 -14.04
N GLU A 284 -12.07 -11.75 -13.21
CA GLU A 284 -11.24 -12.97 -13.31
C GLU A 284 -12.05 -14.26 -13.15
N ARG A 285 -13.34 -14.22 -12.78
CA ARG A 285 -14.21 -15.39 -12.92
C ARG A 285 -14.21 -15.96 -14.35
N ILE A 286 -13.79 -15.18 -15.37
CA ILE A 286 -13.60 -15.62 -16.76
C ILE A 286 -12.19 -16.21 -17.01
N LEU A 287 -11.16 -15.81 -16.26
CA LEU A 287 -9.81 -16.40 -16.33
C LEU A 287 -9.74 -17.82 -15.73
N PHE A 288 -10.77 -18.23 -14.99
CA PHE A 288 -10.98 -19.60 -14.52
C PHE A 288 -11.55 -20.58 -15.56
N LEU A 289 -11.78 -20.17 -16.82
CA LEU A 289 -12.16 -21.11 -17.91
C LEU A 289 -10.99 -21.95 -18.45
N GLY A 290 -9.77 -21.76 -17.93
CA GLY A 290 -8.57 -22.51 -18.34
C GLY A 290 -8.09 -23.58 -17.35
N ILE A 291 -8.83 -23.86 -16.27
CA ILE A 291 -8.60 -25.08 -15.48
C ILE A 291 -9.29 -26.21 -16.24
N GLY A 292 -8.54 -26.82 -17.15
CA GLY A 292 -8.93 -28.09 -17.77
C GLY A 292 -9.28 -29.11 -16.70
N LYS A 293 -10.38 -29.82 -16.94
CA LYS A 293 -10.54 -31.18 -16.43
C LYS A 293 -9.38 -32.06 -16.88
#